data_AF-C0GIN4-F1
#
_entry.id   AF-C0GIN4-F1
#
_cell.length_a   1.000
_cell.length_b   1.000
_cell.length_c   1.000
_cell.angle_alpha   90.00
_cell.angle_beta   90.00
_cell.angle_gamma   90.00
#
_symmetry.space_group_name_H-M   'P 1'
#
loop_
_entity.id
_entity.type
_entity.pdbx_description
1 polymer ?
#
loop_
_entity_poly.entity_id
_entity_poly.type
_entity_poly.pdbx_seq_one_letter_code
_entity_poly.pdbx_strand_id
1 'polypeptide(L)'
;AACLPASQVLSKENSPYEHYEEDHMHDYYCSAATGIRDPAHKDDRLAAKEVILGVGGDNNAVAYPLSLLRQTKVLHDDVNGEACVAFYAEKSHTATFFSATVAEYTLTFYERSGMFYDYQTGSCWSPLTGGVLHGPLVGKQLQPISVATSFWFAWADHFPETKVYSLPAIN
;
A
#
# COMPACT_ATOMS: atom_id res chain seq x y z
N ALA A 1 -22.97 -22.95 31.61
CA ALA A 1 -23.36 -22.63 30.22
C ALA A 1 -23.99 -21.25 30.22
N ALA A 2 -23.25 -20.23 29.76
CA ALA A 2 -23.74 -18.86 29.67
C ALA A 2 -24.23 -18.61 28.24
N CYS A 3 -25.51 -18.27 28.13
CA CYS A 3 -26.23 -17.98 26.90
C CYS A 3 -25.99 -16.50 26.53
N LEU A 4 -25.50 -16.23 25.31
CA LEU A 4 -25.38 -14.88 24.77
C LEU A 4 -26.80 -14.30 24.51
N PRO A 5 -27.09 -13.03 24.82
CA PRO A 5 -28.36 -12.43 24.43
C PRO A 5 -28.40 -12.21 22.90
N ALA A 6 -29.57 -12.48 22.33
CA ALA A 6 -29.84 -12.42 20.90
C ALA A 6 -29.52 -11.03 20.29
N SER A 7 -28.57 -10.99 19.36
CA SER A 7 -28.41 -9.87 18.45
C SER A 7 -29.57 -9.89 17.45
N GLN A 8 -30.40 -8.84 17.45
CA GLN A 8 -31.37 -8.63 16.36
C GLN A 8 -30.64 -8.09 15.13
N VAL A 9 -30.87 -8.71 13.98
CA VAL A 9 -30.44 -8.21 12.67
C VAL A 9 -31.48 -7.19 12.21
N LEU A 10 -31.04 -5.98 11.84
CA LEU A 10 -31.93 -4.98 11.23
C LEU A 10 -32.43 -5.48 9.87
N SER A 11 -33.73 -5.66 9.74
CA SER A 11 -34.40 -5.91 8.46
C SER A 11 -34.53 -4.61 7.67
N LYS A 12 -34.40 -4.73 6.35
CA LYS A 12 -34.30 -3.62 5.38
C LYS A 12 -35.57 -2.76 5.26
N GLU A 13 -36.67 -3.17 5.90
CA GLU A 13 -38.01 -2.62 5.66
C GLU A 13 -38.37 -1.39 6.51
N ASN A 14 -37.52 -0.97 7.45
CA ASN A 14 -37.74 0.22 8.28
C ASN A 14 -36.55 1.19 8.31
N SER A 15 -35.72 1.23 7.27
CA SER A 15 -34.61 2.18 7.19
C SER A 15 -35.11 3.56 6.71
N PRO A 16 -35.00 4.65 7.50
CA PRO A 16 -35.32 6.00 7.03
C PRO A 16 -34.23 6.58 6.10
N TYR A 17 -33.26 5.76 5.67
CA TYR A 17 -32.11 6.18 4.87
C TYR A 17 -32.24 5.64 3.44
N GLU A 18 -32.90 6.43 2.58
CA GLU A 18 -33.11 6.11 1.17
C GLU A 18 -31.90 6.44 0.26
N HIS A 19 -30.79 6.98 0.77
CA HIS A 19 -29.68 7.49 -0.07
C HIS A 19 -28.29 7.04 0.42
N TYR A 20 -28.02 5.74 0.39
CA TYR A 20 -26.64 5.23 0.55
C TYR A 20 -25.78 5.43 -0.72
N GLU A 21 -26.38 5.87 -1.83
CA GLU A 21 -25.69 6.00 -3.12
C GLU A 21 -25.15 7.41 -3.39
N GLU A 22 -25.44 8.38 -2.51
CA GLU A 22 -24.79 9.69 -2.57
C GLU A 22 -23.57 9.71 -1.65
N ASP A 23 -22.37 9.73 -2.23
CA ASP A 23 -21.14 9.94 -1.49
C ASP A 23 -21.05 11.39 -0.98
N HIS A 24 -21.80 11.71 0.07
CA HIS A 24 -21.72 12.99 0.77
C HIS A 24 -20.36 13.22 1.44
N MET A 25 -19.49 12.20 1.49
CA MET A 25 -18.13 12.29 2.02
C MET A 25 -17.12 12.64 0.94
N HIS A 26 -17.54 12.80 -0.32
CA HIS A 26 -16.67 13.18 -1.43
C HIS A 26 -15.89 14.47 -1.13
N ASP A 27 -16.56 15.49 -0.57
CA ASP A 27 -15.93 16.75 -0.15
C ASP A 27 -14.93 16.54 0.99
N TYR A 28 -15.18 15.58 1.89
CA TYR A 28 -14.22 15.21 2.92
C TYR A 28 -13.02 14.48 2.32
N TYR A 29 -13.15 13.61 1.33
CA TYR A 29 -11.97 12.97 0.71
C TYR A 29 -11.16 13.93 -0.18
N CYS A 30 -11.82 14.90 -0.81
CA CYS A 30 -11.21 15.85 -1.75
C CYS A 30 -10.65 17.13 -1.10
N SER A 31 -11.11 17.49 0.11
CA SER A 31 -10.61 18.69 0.81
C SER A 31 -9.22 18.49 1.40
N ALA A 32 -8.47 19.57 1.64
CA ALA A 32 -7.21 19.50 2.40
C ALA A 32 -7.41 19.32 3.92
N ALA A 33 -8.65 19.40 4.41
CA ALA A 33 -8.97 19.35 5.83
C ALA A 33 -8.79 17.92 6.39
N THR A 34 -7.96 17.74 7.41
CA THR A 34 -7.62 16.42 8.00
C THR A 34 -8.65 15.93 9.02
N GLY A 35 -9.75 16.65 9.24
CA GLY A 35 -10.78 16.31 10.23
C GLY A 35 -11.18 17.50 11.09
N ILE A 36 -11.60 17.22 12.33
CA ILE A 36 -12.05 18.21 13.33
C ILE A 36 -10.85 18.94 13.97
N ARG A 37 -9.65 18.36 13.92
CA ARG A 37 -8.40 18.97 14.38
C ARG A 37 -7.39 18.96 13.23
N ASP A 38 -6.87 20.14 12.91
CA ASP A 38 -5.69 20.24 12.06
C ASP A 38 -4.51 19.55 12.76
N PRO A 39 -3.61 18.86 12.02
CA PRO A 39 -2.42 18.26 12.60
C PRO A 39 -1.59 19.35 13.29
N ALA A 40 -0.99 18.99 14.43
CA ALA A 40 -0.17 19.92 15.21
C ALA A 40 1.05 20.41 14.41
N HIS A 41 1.49 19.62 13.43
CA HIS A 41 2.55 19.96 12.48
C HIS A 41 2.04 19.78 11.04
N LYS A 42 2.19 20.83 10.25
CA LYS A 42 2.02 20.74 8.80
C LYS A 42 3.32 20.28 8.18
N ASP A 43 3.32 19.08 7.62
CA ASP A 43 4.46 18.53 6.90
C ASP A 43 4.23 18.66 5.39
N ASP A 44 4.95 19.59 4.76
CA ASP A 44 4.80 19.92 3.34
C ASP A 44 5.57 18.97 2.40
N ARG A 45 6.21 17.90 2.90
CA ARG A 45 6.93 16.93 2.05
C ARG A 45 6.00 16.16 1.11
N LEU A 46 4.76 15.92 1.52
CA LEU A 46 3.68 15.33 0.72
C LEU A 46 2.36 16.05 1.02
N ALA A 47 1.39 15.91 0.12
CA ALA A 47 0.04 16.37 0.41
C ALA A 47 -0.51 15.63 1.65
N ALA A 48 -1.21 16.35 2.54
CA ALA A 48 -1.69 15.77 3.81
C ALA A 48 -2.45 14.44 3.63
N LYS A 49 -3.31 14.36 2.61
CA LYS A 49 -4.11 13.17 2.27
C LYS A 49 -3.47 12.23 1.24
N GLU A 50 -2.18 12.40 0.95
CA GLU A 50 -1.45 11.39 0.20
C GLU A 50 -1.51 10.08 0.99
N VAL A 51 -1.96 9.01 0.33
CA VAL A 51 -1.90 7.66 0.90
C VAL A 51 -0.47 7.17 0.75
N ILE A 52 0.12 6.66 1.82
CA ILE A 52 1.47 6.09 1.83
C ILE A 52 1.42 4.63 2.24
N LEU A 53 2.44 3.88 1.83
CA LEU A 53 2.83 2.63 2.46
C LEU A 53 4.03 2.92 3.35
N GLY A 54 3.86 2.79 4.65
CA GLY A 54 4.93 2.93 5.63
C GLY A 54 5.61 1.59 5.90
N VAL A 55 6.93 1.53 5.78
CA VAL A 55 7.77 0.39 6.15
C VAL A 55 8.66 0.80 7.32
N GLY A 56 8.90 -0.09 8.27
CA GLY A 56 9.76 0.15 9.42
C GLY A 56 9.04 0.80 10.61
N GLY A 57 9.79 1.46 11.48
CA GLY A 57 9.28 2.11 12.70
C GLY A 57 10.20 3.23 13.20
N ASP A 58 10.16 3.52 14.50
CA ASP A 58 10.70 4.73 15.15
C ASP A 58 12.02 5.28 14.59
N ASN A 59 13.00 4.42 14.28
CA ASN A 59 14.34 4.84 13.85
C ASN A 59 14.69 4.55 12.37
N ASN A 60 13.79 3.92 11.62
CA ASN A 60 14.04 3.53 10.22
C ASN A 60 12.79 3.57 9.34
N ALA A 61 11.79 4.36 9.74
CA ALA A 61 10.55 4.55 8.99
C ALA A 61 10.83 5.12 7.59
N VAL A 62 10.25 4.48 6.59
CA VAL A 62 10.23 4.95 5.20
C VAL A 62 8.79 4.96 4.71
N ALA A 63 8.37 6.09 4.16
CA ALA A 63 7.06 6.27 3.55
C ALA A 63 7.19 6.23 2.03
N TYR A 64 6.48 5.31 1.39
CA TYR A 64 6.37 5.18 -0.06
C TYR A 64 5.02 5.77 -0.52
N PRO A 65 5.01 6.90 -1.25
CA PRO A 65 3.77 7.50 -1.74
C PRO A 65 3.02 6.55 -2.68
N LEU A 66 1.73 6.34 -2.47
CA LEU A 66 0.92 5.47 -3.32
C LEU A 66 0.81 6.06 -4.75
N SER A 67 0.82 7.38 -4.89
CA SER A 67 0.91 8.06 -6.19
C SER A 67 2.18 7.69 -6.97
N LEU A 68 3.32 7.61 -6.27
CA LEU A 68 4.58 7.18 -6.86
C LEU A 68 4.51 5.71 -7.27
N LEU A 69 4.02 4.82 -6.41
CA LEU A 69 3.85 3.40 -6.73
C LEU A 69 2.89 3.19 -7.91
N ARG A 70 1.84 4.00 -7.99
CA ARG A 70 0.93 4.01 -9.15
C ARG A 70 1.65 4.44 -10.43
N GLN A 71 2.57 5.41 -10.35
CA GLN A 71 3.32 5.86 -11.51
C GLN A 71 4.30 4.80 -12.02
N THR A 72 5.04 4.15 -11.12
CA THR A 72 6.11 3.22 -11.50
C THR A 72 5.64 1.79 -11.71
N LYS A 73 4.51 1.38 -11.10
CA LYS A 73 3.95 0.02 -11.04
C LYS A 73 4.80 -1.01 -10.31
N VAL A 74 6.11 -0.97 -10.53
CA VAL A 74 7.12 -1.75 -9.84
C VAL A 74 8.14 -0.77 -9.27
N LEU A 75 8.48 -0.91 -8.00
CA LEU A 75 9.53 -0.12 -7.36
C LEU A 75 10.44 -1.07 -6.60
N HIS A 76 11.72 -1.08 -6.95
CA HIS A 76 12.74 -1.80 -6.19
C HIS A 76 13.39 -0.85 -5.22
N ASP A 77 13.67 -1.35 -4.02
CA ASP A 77 14.40 -0.61 -3.00
C ASP A 77 15.27 -1.57 -2.18
N ASP A 78 16.22 -1.01 -1.45
CA ASP A 78 16.99 -1.70 -0.44
C ASP A 78 16.61 -1.13 0.94
N VAL A 79 15.91 -1.94 1.72
CA VAL A 79 15.45 -1.54 3.06
C VAL A 79 16.29 -2.27 4.08
N ASN A 80 17.19 -1.55 4.75
CA ASN A 80 18.13 -2.08 5.75
C ASN A 80 19.06 -3.20 5.22
N GLY A 81 19.47 -3.15 3.94
CA GLY A 81 20.32 -4.17 3.31
C GLY A 81 19.54 -5.36 2.73
N GLU A 82 18.21 -5.32 2.76
CA GLU A 82 17.36 -6.35 2.17
C GLU A 82 16.73 -5.83 0.88
N ALA A 83 16.96 -6.53 -0.23
CA ALA A 83 16.34 -6.25 -1.51
C ALA A 83 14.83 -6.46 -1.44
N CYS A 84 14.08 -5.40 -1.71
CA CYS A 84 12.63 -5.36 -1.60
C CYS A 84 12.01 -4.88 -2.92
N VAL A 85 10.74 -5.23 -3.12
CA VAL A 85 9.96 -4.78 -4.27
C VAL A 85 8.53 -4.44 -3.88
N ALA A 86 8.06 -3.28 -4.32
CA ALA A 86 6.67 -2.89 -4.29
C ALA A 86 5.99 -3.20 -5.62
N PHE A 87 4.78 -3.76 -5.57
CA PHE A 87 3.90 -3.89 -6.72
C PHE A 87 2.66 -3.04 -6.53
N TYR A 88 2.26 -2.30 -7.55
CA TYR A 88 0.98 -1.61 -7.59
C TYR A 88 0.01 -2.33 -8.54
N ALA A 89 -1.02 -2.95 -7.97
CA ALA A 89 -2.06 -3.64 -8.71
C ALA A 89 -3.14 -2.66 -9.18
N GLU A 90 -3.16 -2.36 -10.49
CA GLU A 90 -4.06 -1.37 -11.09
C GLU A 90 -5.54 -1.64 -10.78
N LYS A 91 -5.97 -2.91 -10.90
CA LYS A 91 -7.39 -3.28 -10.77
C LYS A 91 -7.94 -3.01 -9.37
N SER A 92 -7.15 -3.22 -8.33
CA SER A 92 -7.58 -3.03 -6.93
C SER A 92 -7.07 -1.72 -6.33
N HIS A 93 -6.29 -0.94 -7.08
CA HIS A 93 -5.62 0.28 -6.59
C HIS A 93 -4.81 0.04 -5.31
N THR A 94 -4.27 -1.17 -5.16
CA THR A 94 -3.55 -1.61 -3.96
C THR A 94 -2.07 -1.72 -4.27
N ALA A 95 -1.23 -1.29 -3.34
CA ALA A 95 0.17 -1.64 -3.37
C ALA A 95 0.50 -2.69 -2.30
N THR A 96 1.45 -3.55 -2.64
CA THR A 96 2.00 -4.60 -1.79
C THR A 96 3.52 -4.48 -1.78
N PHE A 97 4.16 -4.96 -0.71
CA PHE A 97 5.60 -4.89 -0.54
C PHE A 97 6.10 -6.30 -0.21
N PHE A 98 7.16 -6.74 -0.87
CA PHE A 98 7.73 -8.07 -0.73
C PHE A 98 9.24 -8.03 -0.64
N SER A 99 9.83 -9.05 -0.02
CA SER A 99 11.23 -9.38 -0.26
C SER A 99 11.38 -9.78 -1.73
N ALA A 100 12.33 -9.17 -2.42
CA ALA A 100 12.69 -9.52 -3.79
C ALA A 100 13.55 -10.78 -3.88
N THR A 101 13.91 -11.37 -2.72
CA THR A 101 14.71 -12.60 -2.66
C THR A 101 13.81 -13.82 -2.45
N VAL A 102 13.97 -14.83 -3.29
CA VAL A 102 13.24 -16.09 -3.21
C VAL A 102 14.16 -17.25 -3.55
N ALA A 103 14.29 -18.19 -2.61
CA ALA A 103 15.28 -19.26 -2.67
C ALA A 103 16.70 -18.67 -2.89
N GLU A 104 17.39 -19.05 -3.96
CA GLU A 104 18.72 -18.56 -4.33
C GLU A 104 18.74 -17.30 -5.22
N TYR A 105 17.57 -16.77 -5.61
CA TYR A 105 17.47 -15.64 -6.52
C TYR A 105 17.18 -14.34 -5.77
N THR A 106 17.92 -13.29 -6.09
CA THR A 106 17.48 -11.89 -5.90
C THR A 106 16.89 -11.41 -7.22
N LEU A 107 15.57 -11.27 -7.26
CA LEU A 107 14.80 -10.99 -8.47
C LEU A 107 14.63 -9.49 -8.69
N THR A 108 14.54 -9.13 -9.96
CA THR A 108 14.16 -7.79 -10.40
C THR A 108 12.99 -7.93 -11.35
N PHE A 109 12.04 -7.01 -11.26
CA PHE A 109 10.74 -7.15 -11.89
C PHE A 109 10.44 -6.02 -12.87
N TYR A 110 9.50 -6.29 -13.75
CA TYR A 110 8.86 -5.29 -14.58
C TYR A 110 7.39 -5.61 -14.75
N GLU A 111 6.61 -4.58 -15.00
CA GLU A 111 5.19 -4.71 -15.30
C GLU A 111 4.99 -4.62 -16.82
N ARG A 112 4.10 -5.46 -17.35
CA ARG A 112 3.64 -5.40 -18.74
C ARG A 112 2.17 -5.83 -18.83
N SER A 113 1.31 -4.89 -19.21
CA SER A 113 -0.12 -5.12 -19.47
C SER A 113 -0.91 -5.70 -18.28
N GLY A 114 -0.66 -5.20 -17.08
CA GLY A 114 -1.24 -5.61 -15.80
C GLY A 114 -0.59 -6.84 -15.16
N MET A 115 0.48 -7.36 -15.74
CA MET A 115 1.16 -8.59 -15.30
C MET A 115 2.60 -8.29 -14.92
N PHE A 116 3.10 -8.97 -13.90
CA PHE A 116 4.41 -8.72 -13.30
C PHE A 116 5.34 -9.86 -13.64
N TYR A 117 6.53 -9.56 -14.13
CA TYR A 117 7.50 -10.57 -14.57
C TYR A 117 8.85 -10.30 -13.93
N ASP A 118 9.59 -11.36 -13.60
CA ASP A 118 11.00 -11.22 -13.23
C ASP A 118 11.91 -11.33 -14.47
N TYR A 119 13.03 -10.60 -14.46
CA TYR A 119 14.00 -10.61 -15.56
C TYR A 119 14.85 -11.88 -15.59
N GLN A 120 15.06 -12.53 -14.45
CA GLN A 120 16.00 -13.64 -14.26
C GLN A 120 15.50 -14.94 -14.91
N THR A 121 14.21 -15.22 -14.78
CA THR A 121 13.58 -16.48 -15.20
C THR A 121 12.40 -16.25 -16.15
N GLY A 122 11.87 -15.02 -16.22
CA GLY A 122 10.67 -14.71 -16.99
C GLY A 122 9.40 -15.27 -16.37
N SER A 123 9.40 -15.62 -15.08
CA SER A 123 8.19 -16.08 -14.40
C SER A 123 7.23 -14.90 -14.21
N CYS A 124 5.93 -15.19 -14.28
CA CYS A 124 4.86 -14.23 -14.06
C CYS A 124 4.36 -14.33 -12.62
N TRP A 125 4.22 -13.20 -11.95
CA TRP A 125 3.93 -13.09 -10.52
C TRP A 125 2.59 -12.40 -10.27
N SER A 126 1.90 -12.85 -9.22
CA SER A 126 0.70 -12.20 -8.69
C SER A 126 1.11 -10.97 -7.88
N PRO A 127 0.67 -9.77 -8.25
CA PRO A 127 1.01 -8.56 -7.50
C PRO A 127 0.40 -8.55 -6.10
N LEU A 128 -0.71 -9.25 -5.88
CA LEU A 128 -1.41 -9.23 -4.59
C LEU A 128 -0.83 -10.24 -3.59
N THR A 129 -0.41 -11.41 -4.07
CA THR A 129 -0.01 -12.53 -3.20
C THR A 129 1.48 -12.81 -3.23
N GLY A 130 2.22 -12.27 -4.21
CA GLY A 130 3.63 -12.59 -4.43
C GLY A 130 3.86 -14.02 -4.92
N GLY A 131 2.81 -14.76 -5.31
CA GLY A 131 2.92 -16.13 -5.83
C GLY A 131 3.14 -16.16 -7.35
N VAL A 132 3.84 -17.17 -7.84
CA VAL A 132 4.05 -17.36 -9.30
C VAL A 132 2.78 -17.90 -9.96
N LEU A 133 2.29 -17.20 -10.97
CA LEU A 133 1.16 -17.58 -11.81
C LEU A 133 1.58 -18.52 -12.94
N HIS A 134 2.69 -18.21 -13.61
CA HIS A 134 3.22 -18.97 -14.74
C HIS A 134 4.75 -18.90 -14.79
N GLY A 135 5.41 -19.90 -15.37
CA GLY A 135 6.85 -19.88 -15.65
C GLY A 135 7.69 -20.82 -14.77
N PRO A 136 9.02 -20.74 -14.86
CA PRO A 136 9.93 -21.68 -14.21
C PRO A 136 9.84 -21.77 -12.68
N LEU A 137 9.42 -20.69 -12.01
CA LEU A 137 9.36 -20.62 -10.55
C LEU A 137 7.99 -20.98 -9.96
N VAL A 138 7.10 -21.63 -10.71
CA VAL A 138 5.78 -22.07 -10.20
C VAL A 138 5.91 -22.86 -8.89
N GLY A 139 5.08 -22.50 -7.90
CA GLY A 139 5.12 -23.04 -6.54
C GLY A 139 5.99 -22.24 -5.57
N LYS A 140 6.74 -21.24 -6.04
CA LYS A 140 7.44 -20.26 -5.20
C LYS A 140 6.53 -19.06 -4.88
N GLN A 141 6.87 -18.38 -3.79
CA GLN A 141 6.16 -17.20 -3.30
C GLN A 141 7.15 -16.21 -2.66
N LEU A 142 7.02 -14.94 -3.03
CA LEU A 142 7.74 -13.83 -2.38
C LEU A 142 7.21 -13.65 -0.96
N GLN A 143 8.11 -13.37 -0.03
CA GLN A 143 7.73 -13.11 1.36
C GLN A 143 7.15 -11.70 1.48
N PRO A 144 5.91 -11.51 1.98
CA PRO A 144 5.34 -10.19 2.18
C PRO A 144 6.08 -9.47 3.30
N ILE A 145 6.31 -8.17 3.08
CA ILE A 145 6.85 -7.26 4.10
C ILE A 145 5.67 -6.53 4.72
N SER A 146 5.67 -6.43 6.04
CA SER A 146 4.63 -5.71 6.76
C SER A 146 4.70 -4.22 6.44
N VAL A 147 3.56 -3.69 5.99
CA VAL A 147 3.39 -2.27 5.66
C VAL A 147 2.20 -1.71 6.41
N ALA A 148 2.30 -0.45 6.81
CA ALA A 148 1.19 0.33 7.32
C ALA A 148 0.66 1.25 6.22
N THR A 149 -0.59 1.04 5.79
CA THR A 149 -1.27 1.98 4.89
C THR A 149 -1.90 3.09 5.72
N SER A 150 -1.50 4.35 5.47
CA SER A 150 -1.99 5.52 6.21
C SER A 150 -2.04 6.75 5.31
N PHE A 151 -2.74 7.79 5.78
CA PHE A 151 -2.57 9.13 5.21
C PHE A 151 -1.28 9.76 5.73
N TRP A 152 -0.64 10.57 4.89
CA TRP A 152 0.61 11.25 5.22
C TRP A 152 0.52 12.07 6.51
N PHE A 153 -0.55 12.83 6.71
CA PHE A 153 -0.70 13.67 7.89
C PHE A 153 -0.63 12.86 9.20
N ALA A 154 -1.20 11.65 9.22
CA ALA A 154 -1.21 10.79 10.40
C ALA A 154 0.13 10.07 10.57
N TRP A 155 0.74 9.64 9.47
CA TRP A 155 2.05 9.00 9.50
C TRP A 155 3.15 9.96 9.94
N ALA A 156 3.21 11.16 9.39
CA ALA A 156 4.22 12.17 9.70
C ALA A 156 4.11 12.71 11.13
N ASP A 157 2.91 12.76 11.71
CA ASP A 157 2.71 13.11 13.12
C ASP A 157 3.28 12.04 14.07
N HIS A 158 3.17 10.75 13.69
CA HIS A 158 3.70 9.64 14.48
C HIS A 158 5.20 9.37 14.26
N PHE A 159 5.67 9.52 13.02
CA PHE A 159 7.07 9.31 12.60
C PHE A 159 7.62 10.56 11.91
N PRO A 160 7.90 11.66 12.62
CA PRO A 160 8.34 12.92 12.01
C PRO A 160 9.65 12.78 11.22
N GLU A 161 10.58 11.94 11.72
CA GLU A 161 11.87 11.67 11.08
C GLU A 161 11.82 10.61 9.96
N THR A 162 10.61 10.14 9.60
CA THR A 162 10.44 9.18 8.49
C THR A 162 11.09 9.73 7.22
N LYS A 163 11.76 8.86 6.46
CA LYS A 163 12.20 9.20 5.11
C LYS A 163 11.00 9.11 4.18
N VAL A 164 10.90 10.04 3.23
CA VAL A 164 9.95 9.92 2.12
C VAL A 164 10.73 9.37 0.93
N TYR A 165 10.30 8.24 0.39
CA TYR A 165 10.94 7.68 -0.79
C TYR A 165 10.64 8.57 -2.00
N SER A 166 11.68 8.93 -2.75
CA SER A 166 11.61 9.66 -4.00
C SER A 166 12.49 8.99 -5.04
N LEU A 167 12.09 9.04 -6.31
CA LEU A 167 12.97 8.56 -7.38
C LEU A 167 14.29 9.34 -7.38
N PRO A 168 15.43 8.67 -7.60
CA PRO A 168 16.70 9.36 -7.74
C PRO A 168 16.62 10.36 -8.91
N ALA A 169 17.17 11.54 -8.70
CA ALA A 169 17.27 12.53 -9.77
C ALA A 169 18.12 11.96 -10.91
N ILE A 170 17.56 11.96 -12.13
CA ILE A 170 18.32 11.64 -13.32
C ILE A 170 19.16 12.89 -13.63
N ASN A 171 20.46 12.81 -13.33
CA ASN A 171 21.45 13.82 -13.73
C ASN A 171 21.93 13.58 -15.16
#